data_AF-A0A354I649-F1
#
_entry.id   AF-A0A354I649-F1
#
_cell.length_a   1.000
_cell.length_b   1.000
_cell.length_c   1.000
_cell.angle_alpha   90.00
_cell.angle_beta   90.00
_cell.angle_gamma   90.00
#
_symmetry.space_group_name_H-M   'P 1'
#
loop_
_entity.id
_entity.type
_entity.pdbx_description
1 polymer ?
#
loop_
_entity_poly.entity_id
_entity_poly.type
_entity_poly.pdbx_seq_one_letter_code
_entity_poly.pdbx_strand_id
1 'polypeptide(L)'
;KLLHSILVFALAVGVLSGLCPAKPAEAKSVSAFHANAIYCDGRYVYYIGIYSGVPYDGIRRLDTKTGKIKKIFEKEGKYYGIFEDIVVKGKYIYFTWNRKGAAVDEKYVYRIGKNGKNAKKLAAGCDIKLVGNRIYYTKCKVVNDKYDGVCTKPVGEASMKLDGSNKRSEKGIKYNWNSSSPDTAGDYRGNTTAVTGNYYYYFNNNFHDLMRIHLKTGKEKKLYTCDSDEKIDSVFVHKDAVIVRVSYNFDGVIYENIKLIYV
;
A
#
# COMPACT_ATOMS: atom_id res chain seq x y z
N LYS A 1 24.89 -62.39 56.47
CA LYS A 1 25.34 -60.98 56.44
C LYS A 1 24.51 -60.26 55.39
N LEU A 2 23.68 -59.31 55.86
CA LEU A 2 22.85 -58.28 55.19
C LEU A 2 22.06 -58.67 53.91
N LEU A 3 20.72 -58.81 53.88
CA LEU A 3 19.58 -57.91 54.18
C LEU A 3 19.15 -56.94 53.04
N HIS A 4 17.82 -56.94 52.83
CA HIS A 4 16.89 -55.98 52.19
C HIS A 4 16.63 -56.18 50.68
N SER A 5 15.47 -56.69 50.22
CA SER A 5 14.04 -56.31 50.36
C SER A 5 13.53 -55.39 49.23
N ILE A 6 12.66 -55.97 48.39
CA ILE A 6 11.37 -55.46 47.87
C ILE A 6 11.33 -54.11 47.12
N LEU A 7 10.88 -54.13 45.85
CA LEU A 7 9.77 -53.26 45.40
C LEU A 7 9.15 -53.73 44.07
N VAL A 8 7.86 -54.08 44.13
CA VAL A 8 6.94 -54.18 43.00
C VAL A 8 6.47 -52.76 42.67
N PHE A 9 6.53 -52.32 41.40
CA PHE A 9 5.76 -51.17 40.95
C PHE A 9 5.22 -51.40 39.53
N ALA A 10 3.88 -51.42 39.46
CA ALA A 10 3.11 -51.45 38.24
C ALA A 10 3.32 -50.15 37.45
N LEU A 11 3.64 -50.28 36.16
CA LEU A 11 3.78 -49.15 35.25
C LEU A 11 2.41 -48.72 34.72
N ALA A 12 1.72 -47.87 35.47
CA ALA A 12 0.63 -47.05 34.96
C ALA A 12 1.21 -45.72 34.49
N VAL A 13 1.61 -45.63 33.22
CA VAL A 13 1.95 -44.34 32.59
C VAL A 13 0.77 -43.90 31.74
N GLY A 14 -0.09 -43.10 32.35
CA GLY A 14 -1.11 -42.35 31.65
C GLY A 14 -0.45 -41.35 30.71
N VAL A 15 -0.70 -41.51 29.40
CA VAL A 15 -0.40 -40.48 28.41
C VAL A 15 -1.47 -39.39 28.54
N LEU A 16 -1.31 -38.52 29.53
CA LEU A 16 -1.83 -37.16 29.50
C LEU A 16 -1.10 -36.42 28.38
N SER A 17 -1.53 -36.64 27.13
CA SER A 17 -1.28 -35.66 26.07
C SER A 17 -2.17 -34.47 26.33
N GLY A 18 -1.74 -33.63 27.26
CA GLY A 18 -2.22 -32.27 27.38
C GLY A 18 -2.03 -31.61 26.03
N LEU A 19 -3.11 -31.51 25.26
CA LEU A 19 -3.33 -30.49 24.27
C LEU A 19 -3.18 -29.16 25.01
N CYS A 20 -1.95 -28.69 25.20
CA CYS A 20 -1.72 -27.27 25.31
C CYS A 20 -2.25 -26.69 24.00
N PRO A 21 -3.38 -25.94 23.99
CA PRO A 21 -3.72 -25.19 22.80
C PRO A 21 -2.49 -24.32 22.53
N ALA A 22 -1.85 -24.55 21.38
CA ALA A 22 -0.78 -23.69 20.93
C ALA A 22 -1.30 -22.25 21.08
N LYS A 23 -0.63 -21.47 21.94
CA LYS A 23 -0.95 -20.05 22.11
C LYS A 23 -1.12 -19.49 20.70
N PRO A 24 -2.27 -18.88 20.36
CA PRO A 24 -2.44 -18.32 19.04
C PRO A 24 -1.26 -17.38 18.83
N ALA A 25 -0.44 -17.66 17.81
CA ALA A 25 0.61 -16.73 17.41
C ALA A 25 -0.10 -15.39 17.20
N GLU A 26 0.12 -14.46 18.13
CA GLU A 26 -0.38 -13.10 18.02
C GLU A 26 0.16 -12.57 16.71
N ALA A 27 -0.74 -12.03 15.90
CA ALA A 27 -0.35 -11.31 14.70
C ALA A 27 0.60 -10.21 15.15
N LYS A 28 1.88 -10.33 14.78
CA LYS A 28 2.86 -9.29 15.06
C LYS A 28 2.51 -8.10 14.17
N SER A 29 1.80 -7.12 14.71
CA SER A 29 1.58 -5.85 14.03
C SER A 29 2.92 -5.13 13.93
N VAL A 30 3.36 -4.82 12.72
CA VAL A 30 4.61 -4.08 12.52
C VAL A 30 4.31 -2.82 11.73
N SER A 31 4.44 -1.70 12.45
CA SER A 31 4.58 -0.32 11.97
C SER A 31 3.35 0.30 11.31
N ALA A 32 2.73 1.27 12.00
CA ALA A 32 1.86 2.29 11.44
C ALA A 32 2.68 3.34 10.68
N PHE A 33 2.32 3.65 9.43
CA PHE A 33 2.85 4.80 8.70
C PHE A 33 1.81 5.37 7.75
N HIS A 34 1.85 6.69 7.55
CA HIS A 34 0.90 7.38 6.69
C HIS A 34 1.25 7.24 5.21
N ALA A 35 0.27 6.83 4.39
CA ALA A 35 0.49 6.56 2.98
C ALA A 35 -0.70 6.91 2.09
N ASN A 36 -0.42 7.57 0.96
CA ASN A 36 -1.45 7.98 -0.02
C ASN A 36 -1.67 6.92 -1.12
N ALA A 37 -0.58 6.44 -1.75
CA ALA A 37 -0.63 5.39 -2.76
C ALA A 37 0.33 4.26 -2.41
N ILE A 38 -0.03 3.00 -2.71
CA ILE A 38 0.69 1.79 -2.31
C ILE A 38 0.89 0.87 -3.52
N TYR A 39 2.07 0.26 -3.63
CA TYR A 39 2.35 -0.77 -4.64
C TYR A 39 3.20 -1.90 -4.04
N CYS A 40 2.74 -3.15 -4.21
CA CYS A 40 3.43 -4.34 -3.73
C CYS A 40 4.32 -4.95 -4.83
N ASP A 41 5.58 -5.23 -4.51
CA ASP A 41 6.52 -5.88 -5.41
C ASP A 41 7.49 -6.80 -4.65
N GLY A 42 7.31 -8.11 -4.82
CA GLY A 42 8.17 -9.11 -4.20
C GLY A 42 8.05 -9.12 -2.67
N ARG A 43 9.08 -8.62 -1.97
CA ARG A 43 9.12 -8.49 -0.49
C ARG A 43 8.91 -7.05 -0.04
N TYR A 44 8.74 -6.13 -0.99
CA TYR A 44 8.70 -4.71 -0.70
C TYR A 44 7.32 -4.13 -0.98
N VAL A 45 6.90 -3.23 -0.10
CA VAL A 45 5.79 -2.33 -0.34
C VAL A 45 6.37 -0.95 -0.58
N TYR A 46 6.06 -0.37 -1.74
CA TYR A 46 6.44 0.99 -2.08
C TYR A 46 5.23 1.88 -1.85
N TYR A 47 5.44 3.06 -1.26
CA TYR A 47 4.34 3.96 -0.96
C TYR A 47 4.76 5.42 -0.99
N ILE A 48 3.77 6.30 -1.11
CA ILE A 48 3.94 7.75 -0.96
C ILE A 48 3.67 8.13 0.48
N GLY A 49 4.68 8.62 1.19
CA GLY A 49 4.53 9.07 2.56
C GLY A 49 3.73 10.37 2.66
N ILE A 50 3.01 10.52 3.77
CA ILE A 50 2.23 11.71 4.10
C ILE A 50 2.91 12.48 5.24
N TYR A 51 2.93 13.80 5.12
CA TYR A 51 3.36 14.73 6.15
C TYR A 51 2.23 15.75 6.38
N SER A 52 1.74 15.83 7.62
CA SER A 52 0.62 16.71 8.01
C SER A 52 -0.62 16.56 7.12
N GLY A 53 -1.03 15.32 6.83
CA GLY A 53 -2.21 15.01 6.01
C GLY A 53 -2.02 15.21 4.49
N VAL A 54 -0.83 15.65 4.04
CA VAL A 54 -0.55 15.90 2.62
C VAL A 54 0.59 15.00 2.11
N PRO A 55 0.57 14.47 0.86
CA PRO A 55 1.60 13.54 0.37
C PRO A 55 2.90 14.25 -0.06
N TYR A 56 3.54 14.95 0.88
CA TYR A 56 4.81 15.67 0.68
C TYR A 56 6.04 14.82 1.01
N ASP A 57 5.90 13.77 1.82
CA ASP A 57 7.04 13.07 2.39
C ASP A 57 7.82 12.26 1.32
N GLY A 58 7.27 12.10 0.12
CA GLY A 58 7.94 11.46 -1.01
C GLY A 58 7.81 9.94 -0.99
N ILE A 59 8.70 9.25 -1.69
CA ILE A 59 8.59 7.80 -1.92
C ILE A 59 9.35 7.04 -0.85
N ARG A 60 8.68 6.05 -0.28
CA ARG A 60 9.17 5.17 0.78
C ARG A 60 9.07 3.71 0.34
N ARG A 61 9.84 2.85 1.01
CA ARG A 61 9.82 1.41 0.82
C ARG A 61 9.84 0.69 2.17
N LEU A 62 8.79 -0.08 2.44
CA LEU A 62 8.72 -1.01 3.55
C LEU A 62 9.24 -2.39 3.11
N ASP A 63 10.08 -3.00 3.93
CA ASP A 63 10.48 -4.40 3.82
C ASP A 63 9.52 -5.27 4.64
N THR A 64 8.67 -6.05 3.96
CA THR A 64 7.60 -6.82 4.61
C THR A 64 8.08 -8.00 5.43
N LYS A 65 9.38 -8.31 5.49
CA LYS A 65 9.92 -9.36 6.39
C LYS A 65 10.46 -8.77 7.68
N THR A 66 10.98 -7.54 7.61
CA THR A 66 11.69 -6.90 8.73
C THR A 66 10.93 -5.73 9.34
N GLY A 67 9.90 -5.23 8.65
CA GLY A 67 9.20 -3.99 9.01
C GLY A 67 10.00 -2.72 8.77
N LYS A 68 11.23 -2.82 8.24
CA LYS A 68 12.09 -1.64 8.07
C LYS A 68 11.61 -0.76 6.92
N ILE A 69 11.41 0.51 7.22
CA ILE A 69 11.08 1.55 6.24
C ILE A 69 12.37 2.22 5.76
N LYS A 70 12.48 2.41 4.46
CA LYS A 70 13.56 3.16 3.81
C LYS A 70 12.99 4.30 2.98
N LYS A 71 13.55 5.51 3.15
CA LYS A 71 13.36 6.63 2.24
C LYS A 71 14.02 6.32 0.88
N ILE A 72 13.23 6.37 -0.20
CA ILE A 72 13.71 6.12 -1.57
C ILE A 72 13.95 7.44 -2.28
N PHE A 73 13.01 8.37 -2.17
CA PHE A 73 13.09 9.63 -2.89
C PHE A 73 12.31 10.71 -2.15
N GLU A 74 12.90 11.89 -2.10
CA GLU A 74 12.24 13.14 -1.79
C GLU A 74 12.73 14.17 -2.79
N LYS A 75 11.91 15.17 -3.08
CA LYS A 75 12.30 16.23 -3.98
C LYS A 75 12.46 17.50 -3.17
N GLU A 76 13.72 17.89 -2.97
CA GLU A 76 14.08 19.12 -2.29
C GLU A 76 13.81 20.34 -3.18
N GLY A 77 13.36 21.46 -2.61
CA GLY A 77 13.19 22.72 -3.32
C GLY A 77 12.22 23.71 -2.64
N LYS A 78 12.17 24.93 -3.18
CA LYS A 78 11.35 26.06 -2.69
C LYS A 78 9.83 25.84 -2.80
N TYR A 79 9.40 24.80 -3.52
CA TYR A 79 7.98 24.54 -3.81
C TYR A 79 7.54 23.25 -3.12
N TYR A 80 6.33 23.28 -2.53
CA TYR A 80 5.70 22.08 -2.01
C TYR A 80 5.33 21.16 -3.17
N GLY A 81 5.74 19.91 -3.08
CA GLY A 81 5.57 18.95 -4.15
C GLY A 81 4.67 17.80 -3.71
N ILE A 82 3.49 17.67 -4.29
CA ILE A 82 2.57 16.58 -3.99
C ILE A 82 2.98 15.37 -4.84
N PHE A 83 3.26 14.26 -4.17
CA PHE A 83 3.46 12.98 -4.84
C PHE A 83 2.11 12.30 -5.01
N GLU A 84 1.81 11.89 -6.24
CA GLU A 84 0.57 11.21 -6.64
C GLU A 84 0.96 9.96 -7.43
N ASP A 85 0.13 8.93 -7.41
CA ASP A 85 0.33 7.65 -8.12
C ASP A 85 1.64 6.92 -7.81
N ILE A 86 1.59 5.60 -7.65
CA ILE A 86 2.82 4.82 -7.59
C ILE A 86 2.66 3.48 -8.29
N VAL A 87 3.57 3.21 -9.22
CA VAL A 87 3.62 1.92 -9.93
C VAL A 87 5.07 1.46 -10.03
N VAL A 88 5.32 0.18 -9.78
CA VAL A 88 6.68 -0.39 -9.80
C VAL A 88 6.80 -1.43 -10.89
N LYS A 89 7.86 -1.31 -11.71
CA LYS A 89 8.17 -2.31 -12.74
C LYS A 89 9.68 -2.44 -12.99
N GLY A 90 10.15 -3.68 -12.94
CA GLY A 90 11.58 -3.99 -13.13
C GLY A 90 12.42 -3.28 -12.07
N LYS A 91 13.44 -2.53 -12.48
CA LYS A 91 14.31 -1.77 -11.56
C LYS A 91 13.83 -0.35 -11.22
N TYR A 92 12.64 0.03 -11.67
CA TYR A 92 12.15 1.41 -11.61
C TYR A 92 10.81 1.54 -10.88
N ILE A 93 10.61 2.73 -10.32
CA ILE A 93 9.37 3.24 -9.75
C ILE A 93 8.90 4.38 -10.66
N TYR A 94 7.62 4.40 -10.99
CA TYR A 94 6.94 5.43 -11.75
C TYR A 94 5.95 6.11 -10.83
N PHE A 95 5.86 7.42 -10.93
CA PHE A 95 5.01 8.24 -10.07
C PHE A 95 4.68 9.56 -10.75
N THR A 96 3.62 10.20 -10.29
CA THR A 96 3.28 11.57 -10.65
C THR A 96 3.82 12.50 -9.55
N TRP A 97 4.38 13.62 -9.96
CA TRP A 97 4.75 14.68 -9.03
C TRP A 97 4.14 15.99 -9.50
N ASN A 98 3.32 16.55 -8.64
CA ASN A 98 2.69 17.85 -8.81
C ASN A 98 3.52 18.90 -8.07
N ARG A 99 4.13 19.81 -8.84
CA ARG A 99 4.74 21.00 -8.28
C ARG A 99 3.64 22.01 -7.96
N LYS A 100 3.40 22.26 -6.68
CA LYS A 100 2.43 23.25 -6.20
C LYS A 100 3.07 24.48 -5.58
N GLY A 101 2.43 25.63 -5.79
CA GLY A 101 2.74 26.91 -5.19
C GLY A 101 1.60 27.90 -5.44
N ALA A 102 1.70 29.11 -4.90
CA ALA A 102 0.64 30.12 -4.97
C ALA A 102 0.15 30.45 -6.40
N ALA A 103 0.99 30.25 -7.41
CA ALA A 103 0.66 30.46 -8.83
C ALA A 103 1.31 29.36 -9.71
N VAL A 104 1.43 28.14 -9.17
CA VAL A 104 2.03 26.99 -9.85
C VAL A 104 1.26 25.72 -9.51
N ASP A 105 0.79 24.99 -10.53
CA ASP A 105 0.21 23.64 -10.41
C ASP A 105 0.61 22.79 -11.63
N GLU A 106 1.82 22.22 -11.58
CA GLU A 106 2.40 21.48 -12.70
C GLU A 106 2.54 19.98 -12.39
N LYS A 107 1.73 19.16 -13.07
CA LYS A 107 1.76 17.70 -12.98
C LYS A 107 2.67 17.07 -14.02
N TYR A 108 3.58 16.23 -13.57
CA TYR A 108 4.48 15.49 -14.44
C TYR A 108 4.61 14.02 -14.03
N VAL A 109 4.72 13.16 -15.04
CA VAL A 109 5.08 11.75 -14.89
C VAL A 109 6.60 11.65 -14.75
N TYR A 110 7.05 10.95 -13.70
CA TYR A 110 8.45 10.67 -13.42
C TYR A 110 8.74 9.17 -13.37
N ARG A 111 10.03 8.87 -13.49
CA ARG A 111 10.60 7.56 -13.17
C ARG A 111 11.84 7.73 -12.32
N ILE A 112 12.06 6.85 -11.36
CA ILE A 112 13.30 6.76 -10.56
C ILE A 112 13.73 5.31 -10.38
N GLY A 113 15.02 5.05 -10.23
CA GLY A 113 15.50 3.73 -9.84
C GLY A 113 15.01 3.35 -8.44
N LYS A 114 14.75 2.06 -8.19
CA LYS A 114 14.41 1.54 -6.86
C LYS A 114 15.49 1.79 -5.79
N ASN A 115 16.70 2.15 -6.23
CA ASN A 115 17.80 2.57 -5.37
C ASN A 115 17.76 4.06 -4.99
N GLY A 116 16.75 4.81 -5.45
CA GLY A 116 16.60 6.24 -5.21
C GLY A 116 17.41 7.14 -6.15
N LYS A 117 18.03 6.59 -7.20
CA LYS A 117 18.92 7.35 -8.10
C LYS A 117 18.29 7.57 -9.48
N ASN A 118 18.79 8.58 -10.18
CA ASN A 118 18.47 8.90 -11.58
C ASN A 118 16.98 9.19 -11.83
N ALA A 119 16.39 10.04 -10.99
CA ALA A 119 15.05 10.54 -11.20
C ALA A 119 14.96 11.30 -12.53
N LYS A 120 13.99 10.96 -13.37
CA LYS A 120 13.81 11.54 -14.71
C LYS A 120 12.34 11.92 -14.94
N LYS A 121 12.12 13.16 -15.36
CA LYS A 121 10.83 13.63 -15.87
C LYS A 121 10.58 13.01 -17.26
N LEU A 122 9.43 12.37 -17.46
CA LEU A 122 9.09 11.66 -18.69
C LEU A 122 8.12 12.43 -19.59
N ALA A 123 7.10 13.04 -18.99
CA ALA A 123 6.05 13.79 -19.69
C ALA A 123 5.30 14.73 -18.73
N ALA A 124 4.63 15.76 -19.26
CA ALA A 124 3.56 16.46 -18.54
C ALA A 124 2.31 15.57 -18.55
N GLY A 125 1.75 15.31 -17.38
CA GLY A 125 0.65 14.35 -17.21
C GLY A 125 0.55 13.76 -15.80
N CYS A 126 -0.52 13.01 -15.58
CA CYS A 126 -0.90 12.36 -14.31
C CYS A 126 -1.66 11.05 -14.57
N ASP A 127 -2.19 10.43 -13.50
CA ASP A 127 -3.05 9.25 -13.52
C ASP A 127 -2.40 8.04 -14.21
N ILE A 128 -1.17 7.75 -13.79
CA ILE A 128 -0.33 6.76 -14.47
C ILE A 128 -0.83 5.32 -14.28
N LYS A 129 -0.77 4.54 -15.36
CA LYS A 129 -1.01 3.08 -15.34
C LYS A 129 0.05 2.36 -16.16
N LEU A 130 0.45 1.17 -15.72
CA LEU A 130 1.32 0.30 -16.49
C LEU A 130 0.53 -0.87 -17.07
N VAL A 131 0.50 -0.99 -18.40
CA VAL A 131 -0.05 -2.14 -19.11
C VAL A 131 1.01 -2.70 -20.03
N GLY A 132 1.43 -3.95 -19.77
CA GLY A 132 2.60 -4.52 -20.43
C GLY A 132 3.81 -3.60 -20.27
N ASN A 133 4.51 -3.30 -21.36
CA ASN A 133 5.72 -2.45 -21.34
C ASN A 133 5.45 -0.98 -21.72
N ARG A 134 4.24 -0.48 -21.43
CA ARG A 134 3.86 0.91 -21.67
C ARG A 134 3.28 1.57 -20.44
N ILE A 135 3.52 2.87 -20.34
CA ILE A 135 2.90 3.79 -19.40
C ILE A 135 1.73 4.44 -20.13
N TYR A 136 0.53 4.30 -19.60
CA TYR A 136 -0.68 5.03 -20.00
C TYR A 136 -0.93 6.13 -18.98
N TYR A 137 -1.37 7.30 -19.42
CA TYR A 137 -1.47 8.48 -18.57
C TYR A 137 -2.36 9.55 -19.20
N THR A 138 -2.99 10.36 -18.35
CA THR A 138 -3.64 11.61 -18.73
C THR A 138 -2.57 12.58 -19.20
N LYS A 139 -2.57 12.92 -20.50
CA LYS A 139 -1.61 13.87 -21.06
C LYS A 139 -2.01 15.28 -20.68
N CYS A 140 -1.04 16.06 -20.21
CA CYS A 140 -1.25 17.48 -19.94
C CYS A 140 -0.43 18.38 -20.86
N LYS A 141 -0.90 19.62 -21.03
CA LYS A 141 -0.15 20.73 -21.62
C LYS A 141 0.15 21.75 -20.54
N VAL A 142 1.38 22.26 -20.50
CA VAL A 142 1.73 23.40 -19.64
C VAL A 142 1.17 24.67 -20.26
N VAL A 143 0.45 25.45 -19.47
CA VAL A 143 -0.12 26.74 -19.85
C VAL A 143 0.30 27.78 -18.82
N ASN A 144 0.37 29.03 -19.25
CA ASN A 144 0.50 30.16 -18.34
C ASN A 144 -0.83 30.90 -18.35
N ASP A 145 -1.60 30.72 -17.28
CA ASP A 145 -2.88 31.37 -17.08
C ASP A 145 -2.66 32.75 -16.45
N LYS A 146 -3.39 33.75 -16.93
CA LYS A 146 -3.25 35.14 -16.46
C LYS A 146 -3.59 35.27 -14.97
N TYR A 147 -4.45 34.40 -14.45
CA TYR A 147 -4.93 34.44 -13.06
C TYR A 147 -4.26 33.38 -12.17
N ASP A 148 -4.02 32.17 -12.71
CA ASP A 148 -3.53 31.04 -11.93
C ASP A 148 -2.01 30.78 -12.08
N GLY A 149 -1.32 31.54 -12.94
CA GLY A 149 0.09 31.36 -13.24
C GLY A 149 0.37 30.09 -14.05
N VAL A 150 1.48 29.42 -13.77
CA VAL A 150 1.95 28.28 -14.59
C VAL A 150 1.29 26.99 -14.12
N CYS A 151 0.43 26.40 -14.95
CA CYS A 151 -0.25 25.16 -14.61
C CYS A 151 -0.27 24.14 -15.76
N THR A 152 -0.66 22.91 -15.45
CA THR A 152 -0.90 21.87 -16.45
C THR A 152 -2.40 21.62 -16.65
N LYS A 153 -2.88 21.70 -17.89
CA LYS A 153 -4.28 21.36 -18.25
C LYS A 153 -4.34 20.01 -19.00
N PRO A 154 -5.27 19.10 -18.65
CA PRO A 154 -5.48 17.85 -19.39
C PRO A 154 -5.84 18.12 -20.85
N VAL A 155 -5.27 17.33 -21.78
CA VAL A 155 -5.52 17.45 -23.23
C VAL A 155 -5.84 16.10 -23.89
N GLY A 156 -6.12 15.08 -23.10
CA GLY A 156 -6.53 13.74 -23.53
C GLY A 156 -5.56 12.64 -23.11
N GLU A 157 -5.82 11.43 -23.56
CA GLU A 157 -5.07 10.25 -23.14
C GLU A 157 -3.84 9.98 -24.02
N ALA A 158 -2.78 9.47 -23.40
CA ALA A 158 -1.56 9.10 -24.11
C ALA A 158 -0.90 7.86 -23.52
N SER A 159 0.02 7.29 -24.30
CA SER A 159 0.91 6.26 -23.81
C SER A 159 2.35 6.45 -24.29
N MET A 160 3.29 5.87 -23.55
CA MET A 160 4.73 5.87 -23.87
C MET A 160 5.39 4.57 -23.43
N LYS A 161 6.60 4.29 -23.94
CA LYS A 161 7.45 3.23 -23.39
C LYS A 161 7.92 3.59 -21.97
N LEU A 162 8.39 2.59 -21.23
CA LEU A 162 8.92 2.72 -19.87
C LEU A 162 10.09 3.69 -19.69
N ASP A 163 10.74 4.12 -20.77
CA ASP A 163 11.82 5.13 -20.78
C ASP A 163 11.35 6.54 -21.19
N GLY A 164 10.06 6.68 -21.47
CA GLY A 164 9.43 7.90 -21.96
C GLY A 164 9.48 8.09 -23.48
N SER A 165 10.05 7.14 -24.24
CA SER A 165 10.10 7.21 -25.71
C SER A 165 8.82 6.69 -26.36
N ASN A 166 8.67 6.88 -27.67
CA ASN A 166 7.53 6.43 -28.47
C ASN A 166 6.16 6.85 -27.87
N LYS A 167 6.04 8.16 -27.60
CA LYS A 167 4.81 8.78 -27.10
C LYS A 167 3.76 8.80 -28.22
N ARG A 168 2.52 8.41 -27.91
CA ARG A 168 1.39 8.53 -28.82
C ARG A 168 0.11 8.87 -28.07
N SER A 169 -0.80 9.58 -28.74
CA SER A 169 -2.16 9.77 -28.23
C SER A 169 -2.95 8.47 -28.34
N GLU A 170 -3.75 8.17 -27.34
CA GLU A 170 -4.64 7.03 -27.32
C GLU A 170 -6.08 7.52 -27.56
N LYS A 171 -6.83 6.84 -28.44
CA LYS A 171 -8.23 7.19 -28.75
C LYS A 171 -9.17 6.11 -28.20
N GLY A 172 -10.16 6.52 -27.41
CA GLY A 172 -11.21 5.66 -26.87
C GLY A 172 -10.85 4.91 -25.57
N ILE A 173 -11.88 4.41 -24.89
CA ILE A 173 -11.80 3.64 -23.63
C ILE A 173 -11.39 2.20 -23.97
N LYS A 174 -10.13 1.96 -24.37
CA LYS A 174 -9.64 0.57 -24.58
C LYS A 174 -9.33 -0.17 -23.28
N TYR A 175 -9.20 0.56 -22.19
CA TYR A 175 -9.00 0.03 -20.86
C TYR A 175 -10.05 0.69 -19.99
N ASN A 176 -10.83 -0.13 -19.27
CA ASN A 176 -11.65 0.43 -18.20
C ASN A 176 -10.67 1.12 -17.25
N TRP A 177 -10.81 2.43 -17.14
CA TRP A 177 -9.96 3.25 -16.29
C TRP A 177 -10.27 3.03 -14.81
N ASN A 178 -10.63 1.83 -14.40
CA ASN A 178 -10.58 1.46 -12.99
C ASN A 178 -9.11 1.51 -12.60
N SER A 179 -8.81 2.52 -11.82
CA SER A 179 -7.58 2.70 -11.09
C SER A 179 -7.10 1.35 -10.54
N SER A 180 -5.88 0.96 -10.91
CA SER A 180 -5.12 -0.01 -10.13
C SER A 180 -4.31 0.70 -9.03
N SER A 181 -4.50 2.01 -8.87
CA SER A 181 -4.32 2.68 -7.59
C SER A 181 -5.60 2.38 -6.81
N PRO A 182 -5.58 1.89 -5.55
CA PRO A 182 -6.69 2.25 -4.67
C PRO A 182 -6.83 3.76 -4.77
N ASP A 183 -7.98 4.24 -5.22
CA ASP A 183 -8.12 5.57 -5.78
C ASP A 183 -7.60 6.67 -4.87
N THR A 184 -7.02 7.66 -5.55
CA THR A 184 -6.90 9.05 -5.13
C THR A 184 -7.91 9.44 -4.07
N ALA A 185 -7.39 9.99 -2.96
CA ALA A 185 -8.11 10.75 -1.95
C ALA A 185 -9.41 11.37 -2.49
N GLY A 186 -10.55 10.77 -2.16
CA GLY A 186 -11.84 11.31 -2.60
C GLY A 186 -13.04 10.39 -2.46
N ASP A 187 -12.96 9.11 -2.85
CA ASP A 187 -14.22 8.36 -3.08
C ASP A 187 -14.19 6.83 -2.86
N TYR A 188 -13.50 6.35 -1.83
CA TYR A 188 -13.59 4.94 -1.40
C TYR A 188 -14.23 4.78 -0.03
N ARG A 189 -15.57 4.85 0.00
CA ARG A 189 -16.40 4.11 0.97
C ARG A 189 -16.76 2.72 0.43
N GLY A 190 -15.86 2.13 -0.36
CA GLY A 190 -16.04 0.80 -0.95
C GLY A 190 -15.32 -0.23 -0.10
N ASN A 191 -16.08 -1.06 0.62
CA ASN A 191 -15.57 -2.08 1.53
C ASN A 191 -14.69 -3.11 0.80
N THR A 192 -13.40 -2.85 0.65
CA THR A 192 -12.50 -3.77 -0.07
C THR A 192 -12.10 -4.95 0.80
N THR A 193 -12.68 -6.10 0.50
CA THR A 193 -12.30 -7.41 1.03
C THR A 193 -11.30 -8.09 0.08
N ALA A 194 -10.54 -9.07 0.59
CA ALA A 194 -9.51 -9.74 -0.20
C ALA A 194 -9.70 -11.26 -0.18
N VAL A 195 -9.44 -11.91 -1.32
CA VAL A 195 -9.41 -13.37 -1.44
C VAL A 195 -8.00 -13.79 -1.84
N THR A 196 -7.39 -14.72 -1.10
CA THR A 196 -6.15 -15.38 -1.52
C THR A 196 -6.12 -16.83 -1.08
N GLY A 197 -5.78 -17.72 -2.00
CA GLY A 197 -5.82 -19.17 -1.76
C GLY A 197 -7.19 -19.63 -1.23
N ASN A 198 -7.20 -20.33 -0.10
CA ASN A 198 -8.43 -20.81 0.56
C ASN A 198 -8.99 -19.82 1.60
N TYR A 199 -8.61 -18.54 1.56
CA TYR A 199 -8.99 -17.59 2.59
C TYR A 199 -9.67 -16.35 2.00
N TYR A 200 -10.71 -15.90 2.70
CA TYR A 200 -11.36 -14.61 2.50
C TYR A 200 -11.13 -13.72 3.72
N TYR A 201 -10.77 -12.47 3.47
CA TYR A 201 -10.41 -11.47 4.46
C TYR A 201 -11.42 -10.34 4.38
N TYR A 202 -12.07 -10.05 5.50
CA TYR A 202 -13.14 -9.07 5.61
C TYR A 202 -13.07 -8.38 6.96
N PHE A 203 -13.70 -7.23 7.10
CA PHE A 203 -13.85 -6.56 8.38
C PHE A 203 -15.29 -6.56 8.83
N ASN A 204 -15.51 -6.46 10.14
CA ASN A 204 -16.85 -6.42 10.72
C ASN A 204 -17.60 -5.12 10.32
N ASN A 205 -18.91 -5.08 10.59
CA ASN A 205 -19.77 -3.94 10.22
C ASN A 205 -19.34 -2.60 10.85
N ASN A 206 -18.54 -2.65 11.91
CA ASN A 206 -18.00 -1.47 12.58
C ASN A 206 -16.62 -1.06 12.05
N PHE A 207 -16.11 -1.77 11.03
CA PHE A 207 -14.81 -1.52 10.41
C PHE A 207 -13.64 -1.62 11.39
N HIS A 208 -13.81 -2.32 12.51
CA HIS A 208 -12.86 -2.27 13.62
C HIS A 208 -12.06 -3.56 13.77
N ASP A 209 -12.63 -4.69 13.35
CA ASP A 209 -11.96 -5.98 13.40
C ASP A 209 -11.71 -6.50 11.99
N LEU A 210 -10.47 -6.91 11.72
CA LEU A 210 -10.13 -7.72 10.56
C LEU A 210 -10.32 -9.20 10.89
N MET A 211 -11.09 -9.88 10.05
CA MET A 211 -11.40 -11.29 10.12
C MET A 211 -10.85 -12.02 8.90
N ARG A 212 -10.54 -13.31 9.07
CA ARG A 212 -10.20 -14.24 8.01
C ARG A 212 -11.02 -15.51 8.14
N ILE A 213 -11.71 -15.92 7.09
CA ILE A 213 -12.45 -17.19 7.01
C ILE A 213 -11.77 -18.15 6.04
N HIS A 214 -11.62 -19.42 6.45
CA HIS A 214 -11.18 -20.49 5.56
C HIS A 214 -12.36 -21.00 4.72
N LEU A 215 -12.30 -20.76 3.41
CA LEU A 215 -13.41 -20.96 2.46
C LEU A 215 -13.94 -22.39 2.39
N LYS A 216 -13.12 -23.40 2.71
CA LYS A 216 -13.56 -24.81 2.69
C LYS A 216 -14.15 -25.30 4.00
N THR A 217 -13.71 -24.76 5.13
CA THR A 217 -14.09 -25.26 6.46
C THR A 217 -15.01 -24.31 7.21
N GLY A 218 -15.20 -23.10 6.69
CA GLY A 218 -15.92 -22.03 7.39
C GLY A 218 -15.23 -21.53 8.66
N LYS A 219 -14.00 -22.00 8.96
CA LYS A 219 -13.33 -21.62 10.20
C LYS A 219 -12.88 -20.16 10.12
N GLU A 220 -13.43 -19.34 11.00
CA GLU A 220 -13.07 -17.93 11.15
C GLU A 220 -11.93 -17.72 12.16
N LYS A 221 -11.14 -16.68 11.93
CA LYS A 221 -10.11 -16.18 12.86
C LYS A 221 -10.07 -14.65 12.79
N LYS A 222 -10.13 -13.99 13.94
CA LYS A 222 -9.80 -12.56 14.05
C LYS A 222 -8.29 -12.38 13.92
N LEU A 223 -7.86 -11.47 13.05
CA LEU A 223 -6.46 -11.20 12.77
C LEU A 223 -5.97 -9.91 13.42
N TYR A 224 -6.83 -8.90 13.52
CA TYR A 224 -6.47 -7.59 14.02
C TYR A 224 -7.70 -6.82 14.50
N THR A 225 -7.48 -5.93 15.46
CA THR A 225 -8.45 -4.99 16.00
C THR A 225 -7.80 -3.61 15.98
N CYS A 226 -8.48 -2.65 15.38
CA CYS A 226 -8.09 -1.24 15.37
C CYS A 226 -7.96 -0.67 16.78
N ASP A 227 -7.20 0.42 16.91
CA ASP A 227 -7.29 1.28 18.09
C ASP A 227 -8.66 2.01 18.07
N SER A 228 -9.15 2.49 19.22
CA SER A 228 -10.56 2.89 19.41
C SER A 228 -11.09 3.97 18.45
N ASP A 229 -10.20 4.78 17.90
CA ASP A 229 -10.47 5.88 16.97
C ASP A 229 -10.17 5.53 15.51
N GLU A 230 -9.57 4.37 15.25
CA GLU A 230 -9.23 3.88 13.91
C GLU A 230 -10.36 3.05 13.30
N LYS A 231 -10.45 3.09 11.96
CA LYS A 231 -11.35 2.26 11.13
C LYS A 231 -10.56 1.66 9.98
N ILE A 232 -10.82 0.41 9.66
CA ILE A 232 -10.25 -0.28 8.50
C ILE A 232 -10.93 0.24 7.23
N ASP A 233 -10.15 0.80 6.32
CA ASP A 233 -10.64 1.26 5.01
C ASP A 233 -10.50 0.18 3.95
N SER A 234 -9.36 -0.53 3.97
CA SER A 234 -9.02 -1.51 2.94
C SER A 234 -8.02 -2.55 3.43
N VAL A 235 -8.07 -3.71 2.78
CA VAL A 235 -7.23 -4.86 3.10
C VAL A 235 -6.59 -5.38 1.81
N PHE A 236 -5.29 -5.58 1.85
CA PHE A 236 -4.54 -6.20 0.76
C PHE A 236 -3.77 -7.39 1.31
N VAL A 237 -3.82 -8.52 0.61
CA VAL A 237 -3.02 -9.68 0.99
C VAL A 237 -1.89 -9.84 0.01
N HIS A 238 -0.66 -9.82 0.53
CA HIS A 238 0.55 -9.94 -0.24
C HIS A 238 1.45 -11.01 0.39
N LYS A 239 1.44 -12.20 -0.21
CA LYS A 239 2.15 -13.39 0.29
C LYS A 239 1.71 -13.75 1.72
N ASP A 240 2.64 -13.71 2.66
CA ASP A 240 2.52 -14.04 4.08
C ASP A 240 2.11 -12.84 4.95
N ALA A 241 1.83 -11.70 4.33
CA ALA A 241 1.41 -10.50 5.03
C ALA A 241 0.05 -9.99 4.53
N VAL A 242 -0.76 -9.55 5.47
CA VAL A 242 -1.95 -8.73 5.24
C VAL A 242 -1.59 -7.28 5.56
N ILE A 243 -1.80 -6.42 4.60
CA ILE A 243 -1.60 -4.97 4.69
C ILE A 243 -2.99 -4.38 4.90
N VAL A 244 -3.17 -3.73 6.04
CA VAL A 244 -4.43 -3.09 6.41
C VAL A 244 -4.23 -1.59 6.38
N ARG A 245 -5.03 -0.89 5.58
CA ARG A 245 -5.13 0.57 5.69
C ARG A 245 -6.21 0.88 6.71
N VAL A 246 -5.86 1.71 7.67
CA VAL A 246 -6.79 2.22 8.68
C VAL A 246 -6.81 3.74 8.62
N SER A 247 -7.95 4.36 8.88
CA SER A 247 -8.09 5.80 8.99
C SER A 247 -8.65 6.18 10.36
N TYR A 248 -8.29 7.37 10.82
CA TYR A 248 -8.92 8.02 11.97
C TYR A 248 -9.15 9.50 11.66
N ASN A 249 -10.17 10.09 12.27
CA ASN A 249 -10.48 11.50 12.12
C ASN A 249 -10.06 12.24 13.38
N PHE A 250 -9.21 13.25 13.21
CA PHE A 250 -8.81 14.13 14.29
C PHE A 250 -8.97 15.58 13.82
N ASP A 251 -9.80 16.36 14.53
CA ASP A 251 -10.13 17.76 14.20
C ASP A 251 -10.57 18.00 12.75
N GLY A 252 -11.35 17.07 12.18
CA GLY A 252 -11.84 17.17 10.80
C GLY A 252 -10.83 16.78 9.73
N VAL A 253 -9.61 16.40 10.13
CA VAL A 253 -8.56 15.88 9.24
C VAL A 253 -8.56 14.36 9.31
N ILE A 254 -8.61 13.70 8.15
CA ILE A 254 -8.47 12.25 8.04
C ILE A 254 -6.99 11.91 7.99
N TYR A 255 -6.56 11.08 8.92
CA TYR A 255 -5.24 10.49 8.96
C TYR A 255 -5.35 9.03 8.59
N GLU A 256 -4.39 8.53 7.82
CA GLU A 256 -4.39 7.15 7.35
C GLU A 256 -3.10 6.47 7.82
N ASN A 257 -3.19 5.25 8.31
CA ASN A 257 -2.08 4.41 8.73
C ASN A 257 -2.11 3.09 7.96
N ILE A 258 -0.95 2.49 7.74
CA ILE A 258 -0.85 1.10 7.27
C ILE A 258 -0.41 0.21 8.43
N LYS A 259 -1.09 -0.90 8.65
CA LYS A 259 -0.69 -1.95 9.59
C LYS A 259 -0.30 -3.20 8.80
N LEU A 260 0.82 -3.82 9.16
CA LEU A 260 1.25 -5.10 8.58
C LEU A 260 0.98 -6.24 9.56
N ILE A 261 0.25 -7.26 9.11
CA ILE A 261 -0.17 -8.43 9.90
C ILE A 261 0.36 -9.69 9.21
N TYR A 262 1.18 -10.47 9.91
CA TYR A 262 1.69 -11.75 9.38
C TYR A 262 0.71 -12.89 9.64
N VAL A 263 0.46 -13.74 8.65
CA VAL A 263 -0.67 -14.71 8.62
C VAL A 263 -0.33 -16.14 8.23
#